data_AF-A0ABC9XG32-F1
#
_entry.id   AF-A0ABC9XG32-F1
#
_cell.length_a   1.000
_cell.length_b   1.000
_cell.length_c   1.000
_cell.angle_alpha   90.00
_cell.angle_beta   90.00
_cell.angle_gamma   90.00
#
_symmetry.space_group_name_H-M   'P 1'
#
loop_
_entity.id
_entity.type
_entity.pdbx_description
1 polymer ?
#
loop_
_entity_poly.entity_id
_entity_poly.type
_entity_poly.pdbx_seq_one_letter_code
_entity_poly.pdbx_strand_id
1 'polypeptide(L)'
;MKFNKAKCKVLHAGRHNPKRDHRLGEEWIESSPEEKDFGVLIDEKLNMSWQCALAAQKANCVLGCIKRGVTSRSREVILPLCSALVRPHLEYCVQLWGPQYRRDMELLE
;
A
#
# COMPACT_ATOMS: atom_id res chain seq x y z
N MET A 1 16.31 -2.82 -24.18
CA MET A 1 16.39 -3.37 -22.80
C MET A 1 15.92 -4.82 -22.80
N LYS A 2 16.53 -5.71 -22.00
CA LYS A 2 16.02 -7.08 -21.81
C LYS A 2 15.01 -7.10 -20.66
N PHE A 3 13.90 -7.80 -20.86
CA PHE A 3 12.87 -7.98 -19.83
C PHE A 3 13.35 -8.94 -18.73
N ASN A 4 13.09 -8.62 -17.46
CA ASN A 4 13.50 -9.45 -16.34
C ASN A 4 12.34 -10.34 -15.86
N LYS A 5 12.31 -11.57 -16.36
CA LYS A 5 11.29 -12.57 -16.01
C LYS A 5 11.34 -13.02 -14.55
N ALA A 6 12.52 -13.01 -13.92
CA ALA A 6 12.67 -13.44 -12.52
C ALA A 6 11.97 -12.51 -11.52
N LYS A 7 11.64 -11.27 -11.93
CA LYS A 7 10.83 -10.34 -11.14
C LYS A 7 9.33 -10.51 -11.33
N CYS A 8 8.90 -11.34 -12.28
CA CYS A 8 7.49 -11.59 -12.51
C CYS A 8 6.95 -12.59 -11.49
N LYS A 9 5.80 -12.26 -10.92
CA LYS A 9 5.05 -13.12 -10.01
C LYS A 9 3.60 -13.19 -10.48
N VAL A 10 2.94 -14.31 -10.22
CA VAL A 10 1.50 -14.46 -10.46
C VAL A 10 0.75 -14.22 -9.16
N LEU A 11 -0.13 -13.23 -9.16
CA LEU A 11 -1.11 -13.03 -8.09
C LEU A 11 -2.45 -13.65 -8.50
N HIS A 12 -2.88 -14.72 -7.84
CA HIS A 12 -4.17 -15.35 -8.11
C HIS A 12 -5.31 -14.65 -7.37
N ALA A 13 -5.74 -13.50 -7.89
CA ALA A 13 -6.79 -12.72 -7.27
C ALA A 13 -8.19 -13.33 -7.44
N GLY A 14 -9.00 -13.27 -6.38
CA GLY A 14 -10.42 -13.57 -6.39
C GLY A 14 -10.79 -14.95 -5.84
N ARG A 15 -11.96 -15.02 -5.16
CA ARG A 15 -12.43 -16.23 -4.44
C ARG A 15 -12.62 -17.47 -5.32
N HIS A 16 -12.95 -17.28 -6.59
CA HIS A 16 -13.21 -18.37 -7.55
C HIS A 16 -12.07 -18.55 -8.56
N ASN A 17 -10.88 -18.05 -8.24
CA ASN A 17 -9.72 -18.20 -9.11
C ASN A 17 -9.27 -19.67 -9.11
N PRO A 18 -9.17 -20.32 -10.29
CA PRO A 18 -8.73 -21.72 -10.38
C PRO A 18 -7.24 -21.93 -10.10
N LYS A 19 -6.47 -20.87 -9.81
CA LYS A 19 -5.02 -20.90 -9.51
C LYS A 19 -4.21 -21.65 -10.57
N ARG A 20 -4.46 -21.33 -11.85
CA ARG A 20 -3.77 -21.97 -12.98
C ARG A 20 -2.31 -21.50 -13.06
N ASP A 21 -1.41 -22.41 -13.36
CA ASP A 21 -0.02 -22.06 -13.60
C ASP A 21 0.14 -21.22 -14.87
N HIS A 22 1.06 -20.25 -14.81
CA HIS A 22 1.38 -19.39 -15.95
C HIS A 22 2.86 -19.49 -16.31
N ARG A 23 3.17 -19.30 -17.59
CA ARG A 23 4.53 -19.29 -18.13
C ARG A 23 4.81 -18.03 -18.94
N LEU A 24 6.05 -17.55 -18.87
CA LEU A 24 6.60 -16.46 -19.69
C LEU A 24 7.63 -17.05 -20.67
N GLY A 25 7.16 -17.44 -21.85
CA GLY A 25 7.95 -18.22 -22.81
C GLY A 25 8.12 -19.65 -22.31
N GLU A 26 9.37 -20.08 -22.12
CA GLU A 26 9.72 -21.43 -21.64
C GLU A 26 9.81 -21.53 -20.10
N GLU A 27 9.71 -20.41 -19.38
CA GLU A 27 9.87 -20.35 -17.93
C GLU A 27 8.51 -20.28 -17.21
N TRP A 28 8.32 -21.11 -16.20
CA TRP A 28 7.17 -21.03 -15.28
C TRP A 28 7.32 -19.84 -14.33
N ILE A 29 6.22 -19.14 -14.07
CA ILE A 29 6.19 -17.98 -13.18
C ILE A 29 5.73 -18.43 -11.81
N GLU A 30 6.46 -18.05 -10.78
CA GLU A 30 6.08 -18.35 -9.40
C GLU A 30 4.83 -17.55 -9.00
N SER A 31 3.91 -18.22 -8.31
CA SER A 31 2.77 -17.57 -7.67
C SER A 31 3.17 -16.93 -6.34
N SER A 32 2.53 -15.83 -5.99
CA SER A 32 2.66 -15.16 -4.70
C SER A 32 1.28 -14.83 -4.13
N PRO A 33 1.07 -14.93 -2.81
CA PRO A 33 -0.21 -14.56 -2.19
C PRO A 33 -0.41 -13.04 -2.11
N GLU A 34 0.67 -12.26 -2.20
CA GLU A 34 0.68 -10.81 -2.04
C GLU A 34 1.73 -10.20 -2.96
N GLU A 35 1.37 -9.15 -3.68
CA GLU A 35 2.31 -8.43 -4.54
C GLU A 35 2.22 -6.93 -4.30
N LYS A 36 3.38 -6.28 -4.35
CA LYS A 36 3.48 -4.84 -4.17
C LYS A 36 3.79 -4.18 -5.50
N ASP A 37 2.82 -3.45 -6.03
CA ASP A 37 2.99 -2.70 -7.27
C ASP A 37 2.72 -1.21 -7.06
N PHE A 38 3.57 -0.36 -7.64
CA PHE A 38 3.58 1.09 -7.44
C PHE A 38 3.53 1.57 -5.99
N GLY A 39 3.89 0.73 -5.00
CA GLY A 39 3.83 1.09 -3.58
C GLY A 39 2.56 0.62 -2.84
N VAL A 40 1.62 0.02 -3.56
CA VAL A 40 0.37 -0.54 -3.03
C VAL A 40 0.51 -2.05 -2.90
N LEU A 41 0.17 -2.59 -1.73
CA LEU A 41 0.11 -4.03 -1.50
C LEU A 41 -1.26 -4.57 -1.94
N ILE A 42 -1.25 -5.64 -2.74
CA ILE A 42 -2.45 -6.31 -3.26
C ILE A 42 -2.35 -7.78 -2.88
N ASP A 43 -3.35 -8.29 -2.16
CA ASP A 43 -3.43 -9.70 -1.80
C ASP A 43 -4.35 -10.50 -2.73
N GLU A 44 -4.28 -11.83 -2.65
CA GLU A 44 -5.12 -12.74 -3.45
C GLU A 44 -6.64 -12.55 -3.19
N LYS A 45 -7.03 -11.97 -2.06
CA LYS A 45 -8.44 -11.74 -1.69
C LYS A 45 -8.94 -10.37 -2.14
N LEU A 46 -8.07 -9.51 -2.64
CA LEU A 46 -8.30 -8.09 -2.88
C LEU A 46 -8.79 -7.36 -1.63
N ASN A 47 -8.33 -7.79 -0.45
CA ASN A 47 -8.64 -7.13 0.80
C ASN A 47 -7.64 -6.01 1.06
N MET A 48 -8.15 -4.77 1.12
CA MET A 48 -7.31 -3.58 1.29
C MET A 48 -6.94 -3.30 2.75
N SER A 49 -7.45 -4.07 3.74
CA SER A 49 -7.15 -3.84 5.16
C SER A 49 -5.63 -3.84 5.45
N TRP A 50 -4.85 -4.68 4.78
CA TRP A 50 -3.39 -4.68 4.93
C TRP A 50 -2.71 -3.44 4.38
N GLN A 51 -3.14 -2.99 3.20
CA GLN A 51 -2.65 -1.73 2.67
C GLN A 51 -3.04 -0.55 3.59
N CYS A 52 -4.25 -0.54 4.15
CA CYS A 52 -4.71 0.48 5.10
C CYS A 52 -3.83 0.50 6.35
N ALA A 53 -3.55 -0.67 6.94
CA ALA A 53 -2.68 -0.78 8.11
C ALA A 53 -1.25 -0.28 7.83
N LEU A 54 -0.69 -0.60 6.67
CA LEU A 54 0.64 -0.13 6.26
C LEU A 54 0.67 1.37 5.99
N ALA A 55 -0.37 1.93 5.38
CA ALA A 55 -0.51 3.37 5.15
C ALA A 55 -0.58 4.13 6.49
N ALA A 56 -1.47 3.67 7.40
CA ALA A 56 -1.60 4.22 8.74
C ALA A 56 -0.29 4.13 9.53
N GLN A 57 0.41 3.00 9.48
CA GLN A 57 1.70 2.84 10.17
C GLN A 57 2.74 3.85 9.68
N LYS A 58 2.88 4.05 8.36
CA LYS A 58 3.82 5.02 7.79
C LYS A 58 3.45 6.45 8.15
N ALA A 59 2.17 6.80 8.01
CA ALA A 59 1.64 8.11 8.39
C ALA A 59 1.91 8.41 9.87
N ASN A 60 1.64 7.45 10.76
CA ASN A 60 1.89 7.57 12.19
C ASN A 60 3.38 7.68 12.54
N CYS A 61 4.25 6.97 11.82
CA CYS A 61 5.70 7.10 11.99
C CYS A 61 6.16 8.54 11.68
N VAL A 62 5.74 9.08 10.52
CA VAL A 62 6.06 10.45 10.11
C VAL A 62 5.48 11.48 11.08
N LEU A 63 4.22 11.31 11.48
CA LEU A 63 3.58 12.17 12.48
C LEU A 63 4.34 12.13 13.81
N GLY A 64 4.80 10.96 14.24
CA GLY A 64 5.65 10.79 15.42
C GLY A 64 7.00 11.49 15.30
N CYS A 65 7.58 11.53 14.10
CA CYS A 65 8.80 12.29 13.82
C CYS A 65 8.54 13.81 13.89
N ILE A 66 7.45 14.31 13.30
CA ILE A 66 7.06 15.73 13.39
C ILE A 66 6.85 16.12 14.86
N LYS A 67 6.12 15.30 15.62
CA LYS A 67 5.89 15.51 17.06
C LYS A 67 7.19 15.59 17.85
N ARG A 68 8.21 14.80 17.51
CA ARG A 68 9.50 14.80 18.25
C ARG A 68 10.49 15.85 17.76
N GLY A 69 10.54 16.13 16.46
CA GLY A 69 11.56 16.96 15.83
C GLY A 69 11.19 18.44 15.69
N VAL A 70 9.90 18.78 15.68
CA VAL A 70 9.46 20.17 15.53
C VAL A 70 9.14 20.76 16.90
N THR A 71 9.88 21.81 17.28
CA THR A 71 9.69 22.49 18.58
C THR A 71 8.44 23.36 18.59
N SER A 72 8.16 24.08 17.49
CA SER A 72 6.95 24.88 17.34
C SER A 72 5.70 24.01 17.24
N ARG A 73 4.66 24.35 18.01
CA ARG A 73 3.33 23.71 17.95
C ARG A 73 2.27 24.60 17.32
N SER A 74 2.68 25.70 16.69
CA SER A 74 1.72 26.60 16.05
C SER A 74 1.04 25.92 14.87
N ARG A 75 -0.23 26.27 14.66
CA ARG A 75 -1.05 25.70 13.59
C ARG A 75 -0.45 25.98 12.21
N GLU A 76 0.15 27.15 12.06
CA GLU A 76 0.82 27.64 10.85
C GLU A 76 2.05 26.81 10.47
N VAL A 77 2.66 26.10 11.43
CA VAL A 77 3.80 25.22 11.19
C VAL A 77 3.36 23.76 11.07
N ILE A 78 2.48 23.29 11.95
CA ILE A 78 2.08 21.87 11.99
C ILE A 78 1.20 21.50 10.79
N LEU A 79 0.26 22.36 10.39
CA LEU A 79 -0.66 22.01 9.29
C LEU A 79 0.05 21.82 7.94
N PRO A 80 0.96 22.71 7.49
CA PRO A 80 1.70 22.48 6.26
C PRO A 80 2.54 21.21 6.31
N LEU A 81 3.17 20.91 7.45
CA LEU A 81 3.98 19.71 7.62
C LEU A 81 3.16 18.43 7.53
N CYS A 82 2.02 18.35 8.23
CA CYS A 82 1.14 17.19 8.12
C CYS A 82 0.58 17.04 6.70
N SER A 83 0.22 18.14 6.05
CA SER A 83 -0.28 18.11 4.67
C SER A 83 0.78 17.67 3.66
N ALA A 84 2.04 18.06 3.84
CA ALA A 84 3.11 17.73 2.92
C ALA A 84 3.73 16.34 3.18
N LEU A 85 3.74 15.86 4.43
CA LEU A 85 4.49 14.67 4.81
C LEU A 85 3.63 13.50 5.28
N VAL A 86 2.49 13.75 5.94
CA VAL A 86 1.62 12.67 6.46
C VAL A 86 0.58 12.30 5.43
N ARG A 87 -0.12 13.31 4.88
CA ARG A 87 -1.22 13.13 3.94
C ARG A 87 -0.86 12.30 2.69
N PRO A 88 0.32 12.44 2.05
CA PRO A 88 0.66 11.61 0.89
C PRO A 88 0.70 10.12 1.21
N HIS A 89 1.03 9.71 2.44
CA HIS A 89 1.03 8.29 2.82
C HIS A 89 -0.37 7.70 2.93
N LEU A 90 -1.39 8.53 3.17
CA LEU A 90 -2.78 8.13 3.31
C LEU A 90 -3.56 8.22 1.99
N GLU A 91 -3.20 9.15 1.09
CA GLU A 91 -3.96 9.41 -0.13
C GLU A 91 -3.33 8.83 -1.41
N TYR A 92 -2.05 8.47 -1.37
CA TYR A 92 -1.35 7.96 -2.55
C TYR A 92 -2.02 6.69 -3.09
N CYS A 93 -2.38 6.71 -4.38
CA CYS A 93 -3.08 5.63 -5.07
C CYS A 93 -4.41 5.20 -4.41
N VAL A 94 -5.11 6.07 -3.67
CA VAL A 94 -6.37 5.71 -2.99
C VAL A 94 -7.46 5.22 -3.95
N GLN A 95 -7.43 5.63 -5.22
CA GLN A 95 -8.34 5.09 -6.25
C GLN A 95 -8.17 3.58 -6.48
N LEU A 96 -6.97 3.04 -6.20
CA LEU A 96 -6.65 1.63 -6.37
C LEU A 96 -7.01 0.80 -5.12
N TRP A 97 -6.75 1.32 -3.92
CA TRP A 97 -6.86 0.54 -2.68
C TRP A 97 -7.89 1.07 -1.67
N GLY A 98 -8.69 2.09 -2.02
CA GLY A 98 -9.56 2.79 -1.09
C GLY A 98 -10.28 1.86 -0.09
N PRO A 99 -10.33 2.23 1.20
CA PRO A 99 -10.82 1.36 2.27
C PRO A 99 -12.26 0.93 2.02
N GLN A 100 -12.51 -0.38 2.08
CA GLN A 100 -13.84 -0.96 1.83
C GLN A 100 -14.63 -1.17 3.13
N TYR A 101 -13.92 -1.38 4.24
CA TYR A 101 -14.52 -1.67 5.54
C TYR A 101 -14.47 -0.45 6.45
N ARG A 102 -15.50 -0.30 7.28
CA ARG A 102 -15.60 0.79 8.26
C ARG A 102 -14.38 0.86 9.19
N ARG A 103 -13.93 -0.29 9.68
CA ARG A 103 -12.72 -0.37 10.54
C ARG A 103 -11.46 0.16 9.85
N ASP A 104 -11.38 0.06 8.52
CA ASP A 104 -10.21 0.49 7.75
C ASP A 104 -10.28 2.00 7.50
N MET A 105 -11.48 2.56 7.31
CA MET A 105 -11.69 4.01 7.28
C MET A 105 -11.34 4.63 8.64
N GLU A 106 -11.85 4.06 9.74
CA GLU A 106 -11.55 4.49 11.11
C GLU A 106 -10.06 4.38 11.47
N LEU A 107 -9.30 3.52 10.78
CA LEU A 107 -7.85 3.40 10.98
C LEU A 107 -7.05 4.52 10.29
N LEU A 108 -7.63 5.13 9.24
CA LEU A 108 -6.96 6.13 8.40
C LEU A 108 -7.37 7.57 8.76
N GLU A 109 -8.51 7.75 9.42
CA GLU A 109 -9.03 9.03 9.96
C GLU A 109 -8.51 9.33 11.38
#